data_AF-A0A1C5KQA8-F1
#
_entry.id   AF-A0A1C5KQA8-F1
#
_cell.length_a   1.000
_cell.length_b   1.000
_cell.length_c   1.000
_cell.angle_alpha   90.00
_cell.angle_beta   90.00
_cell.angle_gamma   90.00
#
_symmetry.space_group_name_H-M   'P 1'
#
loop_
_entity.id
_entity.type
_entity.pdbx_description
1 polymer ?
#
loop_
_entity_poly.entity_id
_entity_poly.type
_entity_poly.pdbx_seq_one_letter_code
_entity_poly.pdbx_strand_id
1 'polypeptide(L)'
;MRDPLESKTITLSCGKLTTGVTVKPWTGIFMLRNLSSPETYFQAAFRVQSPWEITTDGGKKEIFKKECYVFDFALDRALKQISDYSCRLNIDEGNPEKKVAEFINFLPVIAYDGSTMRQIDAGEVLDIAMAGTSVTLLAKRWESALLVNVDNDTLSRLMANPAAMDALMKIEGFRSLNEDIQTIINKSEAVKKAKKEGTEKLTPKEKKELSEEEKEYKFKRKQIQEKLIKFATRIPVFMYLTDYRERCLKDVITQLEPGLFKKVTGLDVKDFELLVSLGVFNDSLMNDAVYKFKRYEDASLSYTGIDRHEGENRGGRDTVISDADYNSMFALQQASMEAPIPSADDLPEKPFLDFAEAVRNMDQPKKELKVAEKPAAYGRHLEKPRYTPPVPKPAEPAPQKLVDLSCVVVGGQLRHKAFGMGTVKEIQGGLIVVLFGGTEKKFQFPGAILQGFLSLPE
;
A
#
# COMPACT_ATOMS: atom_id res chain seq x y z
N MET A 1 -14.03 -21.33 -29.33
CA MET A 1 -13.27 -21.72 -28.14
C MET A 1 -13.44 -23.22 -27.98
N ARG A 2 -12.39 -23.95 -27.54
CA ARG A 2 -12.54 -25.35 -27.14
C ARG A 2 -13.47 -25.43 -25.92
N ASP A 3 -14.08 -26.58 -25.70
CA ASP A 3 -14.96 -26.80 -24.55
C ASP A 3 -14.18 -26.57 -23.23
N PRO A 4 -14.62 -25.65 -22.35
CA PRO A 4 -13.99 -25.43 -21.05
C PRO A 4 -14.01 -26.64 -20.11
N LEU A 5 -14.90 -27.62 -20.32
CA LEU A 5 -14.92 -28.87 -19.54
C LEU A 5 -13.78 -29.82 -19.96
N GLU A 6 -13.45 -29.83 -21.24
CA GLU A 6 -12.49 -30.77 -21.84
C GLU A 6 -11.10 -30.14 -22.09
N SER A 7 -10.89 -28.88 -21.70
CA SER A 7 -9.64 -28.19 -22.01
C SER A 7 -9.13 -27.27 -20.90
N LYS A 8 -7.81 -27.28 -20.71
CA LYS A 8 -7.09 -26.37 -19.82
C LYS A 8 -6.63 -25.16 -20.62
N THR A 9 -6.91 -23.95 -20.13
CA THR A 9 -6.56 -22.71 -20.80
C THR A 9 -6.00 -21.68 -19.82
N ILE A 10 -5.09 -20.84 -20.29
CA ILE A 10 -4.61 -19.65 -19.58
C ILE A 10 -4.98 -18.45 -20.44
N THR A 11 -5.71 -17.50 -19.85
CA THR A 11 -6.04 -16.23 -20.53
C THR A 11 -5.16 -15.13 -19.99
N LEU A 12 -4.34 -14.53 -20.85
CA LEU A 12 -3.52 -13.36 -20.52
C LEU A 12 -4.24 -12.10 -21.03
N SER A 13 -4.37 -11.09 -20.17
CA SER A 13 -5.05 -9.84 -20.49
C SER A 13 -4.32 -8.65 -19.88
N CYS A 14 -4.13 -7.57 -20.67
CA CYS A 14 -3.51 -6.33 -20.24
C CYS A 14 -4.56 -5.23 -20.13
N GLY A 15 -5.04 -4.95 -18.91
CA GLY A 15 -5.99 -3.85 -18.65
C GLY A 15 -7.42 -4.06 -19.16
N LYS A 16 -7.73 -5.23 -19.74
CA LYS A 16 -9.09 -5.66 -20.10
C LYS A 16 -9.52 -6.83 -19.21
N LEU A 17 -10.82 -7.10 -19.12
CA LEU A 17 -11.39 -8.21 -18.32
C LEU A 17 -11.16 -8.09 -16.80
N THR A 18 -10.53 -7.02 -16.33
CA THR A 18 -10.49 -6.64 -14.91
C THR A 18 -11.81 -5.98 -14.49
N THR A 19 -12.52 -5.33 -15.41
CA THR A 19 -13.82 -4.68 -15.20
C THR A 19 -14.88 -5.12 -16.23
N GLY A 20 -16.15 -5.14 -15.84
CA GLY A 20 -17.32 -5.32 -16.72
C GLY A 20 -17.61 -6.72 -17.30
N VAL A 21 -16.70 -7.69 -17.19
CA VAL A 21 -16.90 -9.04 -17.81
C VAL A 21 -16.57 -10.14 -16.80
N THR A 22 -17.46 -11.13 -16.69
CA THR A 22 -17.28 -12.35 -15.88
C THR A 22 -17.19 -13.57 -16.79
N VAL A 23 -16.11 -14.34 -16.66
CA VAL A 23 -15.91 -15.60 -17.40
C VAL A 23 -16.10 -16.75 -16.42
N LYS A 24 -17.30 -17.35 -16.44
CA LYS A 24 -17.71 -18.37 -15.45
C LYS A 24 -16.70 -19.52 -15.28
N PRO A 25 -16.11 -20.08 -16.37
CA PRO A 25 -15.18 -21.21 -16.24
C PRO A 25 -13.84 -20.91 -15.55
N TRP A 26 -13.45 -19.64 -15.35
CA TRP A 26 -12.17 -19.34 -14.69
C TRP A 26 -12.19 -19.74 -13.22
N THR A 27 -11.26 -20.61 -12.81
CA THR A 27 -11.11 -21.11 -11.44
C THR A 27 -9.99 -20.41 -10.67
N GLY A 28 -9.18 -19.59 -11.31
CA GLY A 28 -8.15 -18.82 -10.64
C GLY A 28 -7.71 -17.57 -11.39
N ILE A 29 -7.03 -16.68 -10.69
CA ILE A 29 -6.45 -15.45 -11.23
C ILE A 29 -5.03 -15.25 -10.72
N PHE A 30 -4.14 -14.87 -11.62
CA PHE A 30 -2.78 -14.42 -11.29
C PHE A 30 -2.73 -12.89 -11.30
N MET A 31 -2.47 -12.29 -10.15
CA MET A 31 -2.35 -10.84 -9.96
C MET A 31 -0.93 -10.37 -10.34
N LEU A 32 -0.66 -10.33 -11.65
CA LEU A 32 0.67 -9.97 -12.20
C LEU A 32 0.91 -8.47 -12.36
N ARG A 33 -0.07 -7.63 -12.03
CA ARG A 33 0.04 -6.16 -12.12
C ARG A 33 -0.15 -5.51 -10.77
N ASN A 34 0.47 -4.34 -10.60
CA ASN A 34 0.21 -3.51 -9.44
C ASN A 34 -1.20 -2.90 -9.56
N LEU A 35 -2.12 -3.30 -8.67
CA LEU A 35 -3.45 -2.72 -8.51
C LEU A 35 -3.38 -1.79 -7.30
N SER A 36 -3.63 -0.50 -7.52
CA SER A 36 -3.46 0.53 -6.50
C SER A 36 -4.69 0.77 -5.63
N SER A 37 -5.86 0.25 -6.02
CA SER A 37 -7.12 0.40 -5.26
C SER A 37 -7.64 -0.97 -4.82
N PRO A 38 -8.05 -1.11 -3.54
CA PRO A 38 -8.59 -2.38 -3.04
C PRO A 38 -9.86 -2.81 -3.76
N GLU A 39 -10.68 -1.84 -4.17
CA GLU A 39 -11.93 -2.11 -4.91
C GLU A 39 -11.63 -2.79 -6.24
N THR A 40 -10.61 -2.30 -6.98
CA THR A 40 -10.22 -2.90 -8.27
C THR A 40 -9.63 -4.28 -8.07
N TYR A 41 -8.86 -4.49 -7.00
CA TYR A 41 -8.28 -5.77 -6.63
C TYR A 41 -9.35 -6.82 -6.36
N PHE A 42 -10.23 -6.55 -5.40
CA PHE A 42 -11.27 -7.48 -4.98
C PHE A 42 -12.37 -7.65 -6.04
N GLN A 43 -12.67 -6.62 -6.83
CA GLN A 43 -13.59 -6.78 -7.95
C GLN A 43 -13.07 -7.80 -8.97
N ALA A 44 -11.77 -7.82 -9.26
CA ALA A 44 -11.19 -8.82 -10.15
C ALA A 44 -11.18 -10.21 -9.50
N ALA A 45 -10.78 -10.31 -8.22
CA ALA A 45 -10.76 -11.56 -7.47
C ALA A 45 -12.15 -12.20 -7.36
N PHE A 46 -13.16 -11.45 -6.90
CA PHE A 46 -14.53 -11.96 -6.70
C PHE A 46 -15.25 -12.33 -7.99
N ARG A 47 -14.81 -11.82 -9.15
CA ARG A 47 -15.35 -12.32 -10.43
C ARG A 47 -14.95 -13.74 -10.72
N VAL A 48 -13.73 -14.13 -10.36
CA VAL A 48 -13.30 -15.53 -10.53
C VAL A 48 -14.03 -16.44 -9.54
N GLN A 49 -14.50 -15.91 -8.42
CA GLN A 49 -15.37 -16.64 -7.49
C GLN A 49 -16.79 -16.89 -8.04
N SER A 50 -17.22 -16.20 -9.10
CA SER A 50 -18.59 -16.35 -9.63
C SER A 50 -18.90 -17.81 -9.98
N PRO A 51 -20.08 -18.34 -9.58
CA PRO A 51 -20.41 -19.74 -9.76
C PRO A 51 -20.52 -20.10 -11.25
N TRP A 52 -20.08 -21.31 -11.59
CA TRP A 52 -20.26 -21.89 -12.89
C TRP A 52 -21.25 -23.04 -12.80
N GLU A 53 -22.50 -22.77 -13.18
CA GLU A 53 -23.55 -23.78 -13.28
C GLU A 53 -23.47 -24.51 -14.61
N ILE A 54 -23.43 -25.84 -14.54
CA ILE A 54 -23.58 -26.74 -15.68
C ILE A 54 -24.90 -27.51 -15.56
N THR A 55 -25.51 -27.84 -16.69
CA THR A 55 -26.70 -28.69 -16.73
C THR A 55 -26.24 -30.10 -17.06
N THR A 56 -26.48 -31.03 -16.14
CA THR A 56 -26.18 -32.46 -16.33
C THR A 56 -27.19 -33.10 -17.28
N ASP A 57 -26.87 -34.29 -17.81
CA ASP A 57 -27.70 -35.03 -18.77
C ASP A 57 -29.13 -35.32 -18.26
N GLY A 58 -29.34 -35.30 -16.93
CA GLY A 58 -30.64 -35.41 -16.28
C GLY A 58 -31.41 -34.09 -16.11
N GLY A 59 -30.94 -32.98 -16.68
CA GLY A 59 -31.55 -31.65 -16.54
C GLY A 59 -31.32 -30.95 -15.20
N LYS A 60 -30.52 -31.56 -14.30
CA LYS A 60 -30.19 -30.98 -12.99
C LYS A 60 -29.04 -29.98 -13.13
N LYS A 61 -29.19 -28.80 -12.51
CA LYS A 61 -28.13 -27.80 -12.43
C LYS A 61 -27.17 -28.12 -11.29
N GLU A 62 -25.88 -28.12 -11.57
CA GLU A 62 -24.82 -28.32 -10.59
C GLU A 62 -23.78 -27.20 -10.69
N ILE A 63 -23.29 -26.72 -9.54
CA ILE A 63 -22.19 -25.76 -9.48
C ILE A 63 -20.88 -26.54 -9.61
N PHE A 64 -20.21 -26.40 -10.74
CA PHE A 64 -18.96 -27.11 -11.03
C PHE A 64 -17.77 -26.56 -10.23
N LYS A 65 -17.76 -25.24 -10.00
CA LYS A 65 -16.67 -24.58 -9.28
C LYS A 65 -16.82 -24.76 -7.77
N LYS A 66 -15.99 -25.61 -7.18
CA LYS A 66 -15.92 -25.82 -5.72
C LYS A 66 -15.01 -24.81 -5.03
N GLU A 67 -13.89 -24.49 -5.66
CA GLU A 67 -12.85 -23.62 -5.12
C GLU A 67 -12.39 -22.61 -6.17
N CYS A 68 -11.86 -21.48 -5.69
CA CYS A 68 -11.30 -20.42 -6.52
C CYS A 68 -9.99 -19.93 -5.90
N TYR A 69 -8.97 -19.76 -6.74
CA TYR A 69 -7.63 -19.38 -6.27
C TYR A 69 -7.22 -18.00 -6.77
N VAL A 70 -6.75 -17.15 -5.85
CA VAL A 70 -6.14 -15.86 -6.17
C VAL A 70 -4.66 -15.97 -5.87
N PHE A 71 -3.84 -15.91 -6.91
CA PHE A 71 -2.39 -15.95 -6.78
C PHE A 71 -1.84 -14.54 -6.87
N ASP A 72 -1.19 -14.08 -5.80
CA ASP A 72 -0.47 -12.81 -5.78
C ASP A 72 0.99 -13.05 -5.36
N PHE A 73 1.91 -12.49 -6.13
CA PHE A 73 3.35 -12.63 -5.91
C PHE A 73 3.95 -11.42 -5.17
N ALA A 74 3.16 -10.38 -4.91
CA ALA A 74 3.53 -9.23 -4.11
C ALA A 74 2.80 -9.31 -2.76
N LEU A 75 3.42 -10.02 -1.80
CA LEU A 75 2.85 -10.30 -0.49
C LEU A 75 2.45 -9.01 0.25
N ASP A 76 3.36 -8.04 0.29
CA ASP A 76 3.17 -6.72 0.89
C ASP A 76 1.94 -5.99 0.32
N ARG A 77 1.80 -6.00 -1.01
CA ARG A 77 0.67 -5.39 -1.71
C ARG A 77 -0.63 -6.11 -1.39
N ALA A 78 -0.65 -7.44 -1.50
CA ALA A 78 -1.85 -8.24 -1.32
C ALA A 78 -2.42 -8.08 0.10
N LEU A 79 -1.57 -8.22 1.11
CA LEU A 79 -1.96 -8.06 2.51
C LEU A 79 -2.41 -6.62 2.82
N LYS A 80 -1.78 -5.62 2.18
CA LYS A 80 -2.24 -4.24 2.27
C LYS A 80 -3.62 -4.03 1.63
N GLN A 81 -3.92 -4.64 0.48
CA GLN A 81 -5.27 -4.57 -0.09
C GLN A 81 -6.30 -5.19 0.85
N ILE A 82 -5.98 -6.34 1.45
CA ILE A 82 -6.86 -7.02 2.42
C ILE A 82 -7.12 -6.12 3.64
N SER A 83 -6.06 -5.56 4.24
CA SER A 83 -6.16 -4.64 5.36
C SER A 83 -6.99 -3.39 5.01
N ASP A 84 -6.67 -2.72 3.91
CA ASP A 84 -7.34 -1.48 3.50
C ASP A 84 -8.82 -1.72 3.14
N TYR A 85 -9.16 -2.87 2.54
CA TYR A 85 -10.53 -3.20 2.16
C TYR A 85 -11.37 -3.60 3.36
N SER A 86 -10.88 -4.52 4.21
CA SER A 86 -11.59 -4.99 5.41
C SER A 86 -11.93 -3.83 6.36
N CYS A 87 -11.00 -2.89 6.54
CA CYS A 87 -11.22 -1.69 7.35
C CYS A 87 -12.34 -0.78 6.83
N ARG A 88 -12.68 -0.84 5.54
CA ARG A 88 -13.75 -0.04 4.90
C ARG A 88 -15.11 -0.74 4.89
N LEU A 89 -15.18 -2.04 5.15
CA LEU A 89 -16.43 -2.81 5.07
C LEU A 89 -17.35 -2.55 6.27
N ASN A 90 -16.78 -2.51 7.47
CA ASN A 90 -17.52 -2.27 8.70
C ASN A 90 -17.00 -0.98 9.34
N ILE A 91 -17.82 0.07 9.37
CA ILE A 91 -17.43 1.38 9.92
C ILE A 91 -17.60 1.40 11.44
N ASP A 92 -18.51 0.60 11.98
CA ASP A 92 -18.92 0.64 13.40
C ASP A 92 -17.97 -0.17 14.31
N GLU A 93 -17.33 -1.22 13.81
CA GLU A 93 -16.28 -1.92 14.56
C GLU A 93 -15.02 -1.03 14.64
N GLY A 94 -14.56 -0.74 15.85
CA GLY A 94 -13.40 0.13 16.07
C GLY A 94 -12.06 -0.60 15.93
N ASN A 95 -12.04 -1.94 16.03
CA ASN A 95 -10.83 -2.73 16.03
C ASN A 95 -10.46 -3.26 14.63
N PRO A 96 -9.36 -2.78 14.01
CA PRO A 96 -8.91 -3.26 12.69
C PRO A 96 -8.61 -4.76 12.63
N GLU A 97 -8.08 -5.34 13.71
CA GLU A 97 -7.73 -6.76 13.78
C GLU A 97 -8.96 -7.66 13.69
N LYS A 98 -10.06 -7.27 14.33
CA LYS A 98 -11.33 -8.01 14.20
C LYS A 98 -11.88 -7.94 12.78
N LYS A 99 -11.81 -6.78 12.13
CA LYS A 99 -12.26 -6.62 10.74
C LYS A 99 -11.46 -7.49 9.79
N VAL A 100 -10.14 -7.52 9.96
CA VAL A 100 -9.26 -8.38 9.16
C VAL A 100 -9.55 -9.85 9.46
N ALA A 101 -9.71 -10.24 10.74
CA ALA A 101 -10.01 -11.61 11.14
C ALA A 101 -11.32 -12.11 10.52
N GLU A 102 -12.39 -11.31 10.58
CA GLU A 102 -13.67 -11.62 9.93
C GLU A 102 -13.48 -11.78 8.42
N PHE A 103 -12.72 -10.90 7.79
CA PHE A 103 -12.49 -10.94 6.35
C PHE A 103 -11.68 -12.18 5.91
N ILE A 104 -10.58 -12.51 6.59
CA ILE A 104 -9.75 -13.68 6.25
C ILE A 104 -10.43 -15.01 6.58
N ASN A 105 -11.43 -15.03 7.48
CA ASN A 105 -12.29 -16.19 7.67
C ASN A 105 -13.13 -16.49 6.41
N PHE A 106 -13.54 -15.46 5.65
CA PHE A 106 -14.23 -15.63 4.36
C PHE A 106 -13.27 -15.89 3.19
N LEU A 107 -12.06 -15.32 3.25
CA LEU A 107 -11.02 -15.47 2.24
C LEU A 107 -9.71 -15.91 2.91
N PRO A 108 -9.52 -17.22 3.16
CA PRO A 108 -8.30 -17.73 3.78
C PRO A 108 -7.06 -17.33 2.99
N VAL A 109 -6.08 -16.77 3.70
CA VAL A 109 -4.82 -16.30 3.11
C VAL A 109 -3.71 -17.25 3.50
N ILE A 110 -3.02 -17.78 2.49
CA ILE A 110 -1.90 -18.70 2.67
C ILE A 110 -0.65 -18.04 2.09
N ALA A 111 0.37 -17.83 2.92
CA ALA A 111 1.68 -17.34 2.49
C ALA A 111 2.67 -18.48 2.35
N TYR A 112 3.55 -18.34 1.36
CA TYR A 112 4.76 -19.13 1.23
C TYR A 112 5.92 -18.40 1.90
N ASP A 113 6.56 -19.03 2.88
CA ASP A 113 7.71 -18.44 3.60
C ASP A 113 9.08 -18.80 3.01
N GLY A 114 9.10 -19.52 1.88
CA GLY A 114 10.32 -20.08 1.28
C GLY A 114 10.48 -21.57 1.49
N SER A 115 9.75 -22.15 2.43
CA SER A 115 9.79 -23.58 2.77
C SER A 115 8.41 -24.23 2.76
N THR A 116 7.42 -23.62 3.42
CA THR A 116 6.08 -24.18 3.58
C THR A 116 5.01 -23.15 3.29
N MET A 117 3.84 -23.65 2.92
CA MET A 117 2.62 -22.86 2.83
C MET A 117 1.96 -22.84 4.21
N ARG A 118 1.81 -21.66 4.79
CA ARG A 118 1.13 -21.48 6.09
C ARG A 118 0.01 -20.47 5.99
N GLN A 119 -1.06 -20.70 6.73
CA GLN A 119 -2.13 -19.71 6.87
C GLN A 119 -1.61 -18.53 7.70
N ILE A 120 -2.01 -17.32 7.30
CA ILE A 120 -1.64 -16.08 7.99
C ILE A 120 -2.81 -15.63 8.86
N ASP A 121 -2.53 -15.22 10.11
CA ASP A 121 -3.54 -14.65 11.00
C ASP A 121 -3.75 -13.13 10.77
N ALA A 122 -4.78 -12.57 11.40
CA ALA A 122 -5.13 -11.16 11.22
C ALA A 122 -4.06 -10.19 11.73
N GLY A 123 -3.37 -10.55 12.81
CA GLY A 123 -2.30 -9.75 13.38
C GLY A 123 -1.11 -9.66 12.43
N GLU A 124 -0.69 -10.80 11.88
CA GLU A 124 0.37 -10.89 10.89
C GLU A 124 0.03 -10.16 9.58
N VAL A 125 -1.21 -10.27 9.09
CA VAL A 125 -1.68 -9.49 7.93
C VAL A 125 -1.47 -8.00 8.17
N LEU A 126 -1.82 -7.51 9.36
CA LEU A 126 -1.69 -6.11 9.73
C LEU A 126 -0.21 -5.71 9.88
N ASP A 127 0.60 -6.53 10.54
CA ASP A 127 2.02 -6.26 10.75
C ASP A 127 2.77 -6.17 9.41
N ILE A 128 2.50 -7.09 8.48
CA ILE A 128 3.10 -7.05 7.14
C ILE A 128 2.54 -5.89 6.31
N ALA A 129 1.24 -5.59 6.39
CA ALA A 129 0.64 -4.46 5.68
C ALA A 129 1.20 -3.10 6.17
N MET A 130 1.63 -3.03 7.43
CA MET A 130 2.28 -1.86 8.03
C MET A 130 3.81 -1.85 7.83
N ALA A 131 4.41 -2.99 7.50
CA ALA A 131 5.85 -3.10 7.27
C ALA A 131 6.32 -2.08 6.23
N GLY A 132 7.33 -1.28 6.60
CA GLY A 132 7.83 -0.17 5.79
C GLY A 132 7.22 1.20 6.09
N THR A 133 6.26 1.29 7.03
CA THR A 133 5.81 2.59 7.54
C THR A 133 6.76 3.06 8.65
N SER A 134 7.57 4.08 8.36
CA SER A 134 8.45 4.70 9.36
C SER A 134 7.68 5.59 10.33
N VAL A 135 8.27 5.86 11.50
CA VAL A 135 7.77 6.88 12.46
C VAL A 135 7.52 8.22 11.77
N THR A 136 8.42 8.60 10.87
CA THR A 136 8.31 9.87 10.14
C THR A 136 7.10 9.91 9.23
N LEU A 137 6.68 8.77 8.65
CA LEU A 137 5.45 8.67 7.87
C LEU A 137 4.20 8.64 8.76
N LEU A 138 4.27 8.00 9.94
CA LEU A 138 3.19 8.03 10.92
C LEU A 138 2.96 9.45 11.47
N ALA A 139 4.03 10.17 11.81
CA ALA A 139 3.96 11.56 12.25
C ALA A 139 3.31 12.46 11.18
N LYS A 140 3.73 12.31 9.92
CA LYS A 140 3.14 13.05 8.78
C LYS A 140 1.65 12.77 8.57
N ARG A 141 1.14 11.59 8.98
CA ARG A 141 -0.30 11.30 8.89
C ARG A 141 -1.10 12.15 9.86
N TRP A 142 -0.57 12.44 11.04
CA TRP A 142 -1.19 13.34 12.04
C TRP A 142 -1.18 14.81 11.62
N GLU A 143 -0.34 15.17 10.63
CA GLU A 143 -0.32 16.49 9.99
C GLU A 143 -1.28 16.59 8.79
N SER A 144 -1.98 15.50 8.44
CA SER A 144 -2.83 15.45 7.26
C SER A 144 -4.10 16.28 7.41
N ALA A 145 -4.36 17.10 6.39
CA ALA A 145 -5.61 17.83 6.21
C ALA A 145 -6.86 16.95 6.17
N LEU A 146 -6.72 15.66 5.88
CA LEU A 146 -7.84 14.71 5.82
C LEU A 146 -8.37 14.31 7.21
N LEU A 147 -7.59 14.52 8.28
CA LEU A 147 -8.04 14.21 9.64
C LEU A 147 -9.12 15.16 10.14
N VAL A 148 -9.29 16.30 9.48
CA VAL A 148 -10.20 17.37 9.91
C VAL A 148 -11.13 17.76 8.77
N ASN A 149 -12.41 17.89 9.07
CA ASN A 149 -13.40 18.36 8.10
C ASN A 149 -13.75 19.82 8.39
N VAL A 150 -13.55 20.67 7.38
CA VAL A 150 -13.82 22.12 7.46
C VAL A 150 -14.70 22.55 6.29
N ASP A 151 -15.71 21.73 5.98
CA ASP A 151 -16.74 22.05 4.99
C ASP A 151 -17.84 22.97 5.58
N ASN A 152 -18.69 23.53 4.72
CA ASN A 152 -19.73 24.46 5.16
C ASN A 152 -20.73 23.81 6.12
N ASP A 153 -21.07 22.54 5.89
CA ASP A 153 -22.13 21.86 6.63
C ASP A 153 -21.65 21.56 8.06
N THR A 154 -20.42 21.07 8.18
CA THR A 154 -19.72 20.85 9.44
C THR A 154 -19.54 22.15 10.22
N LEU A 155 -19.09 23.23 9.56
CA LEU A 155 -18.96 24.54 10.18
C LEU A 155 -20.31 25.12 10.64
N SER A 156 -21.39 24.88 9.89
CA SER A 156 -22.73 25.32 10.26
C SER A 156 -23.27 24.55 11.47
N ARG A 157 -23.08 23.22 11.51
CA ARG A 157 -23.41 22.39 12.69
C ARG A 157 -22.65 22.83 13.93
N LEU A 158 -21.37 23.14 13.77
CA LEU A 158 -20.51 23.64 14.83
C LEU A 158 -21.02 24.98 15.37
N MET A 159 -21.38 25.92 14.49
CA MET A 159 -21.95 27.22 14.88
C MET A 159 -23.31 27.11 15.56
N ALA A 160 -24.14 26.13 15.17
CA ALA A 160 -25.44 25.91 15.77
C ALA A 160 -25.36 25.32 17.20
N ASN A 161 -24.19 24.85 17.64
CA ASN A 161 -23.99 24.24 18.95
C ASN A 161 -23.08 25.13 19.84
N PRO A 162 -23.65 25.88 20.80
CA PRO A 162 -22.88 26.76 21.69
C PRO A 162 -21.81 26.01 22.49
N ALA A 163 -22.12 24.80 22.97
CA ALA A 163 -21.17 24.01 23.75
C ALA A 163 -19.95 23.57 22.92
N ALA A 164 -20.16 23.23 21.64
CA ALA A 164 -19.06 22.91 20.74
C ALA A 164 -18.18 24.14 20.42
N MET A 165 -18.79 25.32 20.37
CA MET A 165 -18.05 26.57 20.17
C MET A 165 -17.24 26.95 21.40
N ASP A 166 -17.82 26.80 22.59
CA ASP A 166 -17.11 27.01 23.86
C ASP A 166 -15.94 26.03 23.99
N ALA A 167 -16.13 24.77 23.60
CA ALA A 167 -15.04 23.79 23.53
C ALA A 167 -13.90 24.26 22.62
N LEU A 168 -14.18 24.71 21.40
CA LEU A 168 -13.15 25.23 20.50
C LEU A 168 -12.42 26.45 21.08
N MET A 169 -13.13 27.33 21.78
CA MET A 169 -12.52 28.51 22.41
C MET A 169 -11.56 28.16 23.55
N LYS A 170 -11.69 26.98 24.18
CA LYS A 170 -10.71 26.45 25.16
C LYS A 170 -9.39 26.05 24.50
N ILE A 171 -9.39 25.73 23.20
CA ILE A 171 -8.17 25.36 22.49
C ILE A 171 -7.29 26.59 22.29
N GLU A 172 -6.00 26.42 22.56
CA GLU A 172 -5.01 27.48 22.38
C GLU A 172 -4.98 27.99 20.93
N GLY A 173 -5.12 29.31 20.73
CA GLY A 173 -5.11 29.93 19.40
C GLY A 173 -6.47 29.99 18.68
N PHE A 174 -7.56 29.57 19.31
CA PHE A 174 -8.92 29.56 18.73
C PHE A 174 -9.83 30.72 19.18
N ARG A 175 -9.30 31.74 19.87
CA ARG A 175 -10.11 32.85 20.43
C ARG A 175 -10.87 33.70 19.40
N SER A 176 -10.39 33.81 18.16
CA SER A 176 -11.05 34.57 17.07
C SER A 176 -11.86 33.71 16.11
N LEU A 177 -12.04 32.41 16.39
CA LEU A 177 -12.54 31.46 15.40
C LEU A 177 -14.01 31.71 15.02
N ASN A 178 -14.83 32.19 15.96
CA ASN A 178 -16.27 32.37 15.73
C ASN A 178 -16.52 33.37 14.60
N GLU A 179 -15.81 34.49 14.63
CA GLU A 179 -15.88 35.53 13.59
C GLU A 179 -15.39 35.00 12.24
N ASP A 180 -14.33 34.18 12.26
CA ASP A 180 -13.80 33.56 11.05
C ASP A 180 -14.77 32.57 10.42
N ILE A 181 -15.44 31.73 11.23
CA ILE A 181 -16.45 30.77 10.75
C ILE A 181 -17.66 31.51 10.18
N GLN A 182 -18.16 32.53 10.88
CA GLN A 182 -19.25 33.36 10.39
C GLN A 182 -18.90 34.01 9.04
N THR A 183 -17.68 34.55 8.93
CA THR A 183 -17.19 35.13 7.68
C THR A 183 -17.20 34.10 6.55
N ILE A 184 -16.74 32.87 6.83
CA ILE A 184 -16.69 31.79 5.84
C ILE A 184 -18.10 31.41 5.37
N ILE A 185 -19.04 31.19 6.30
CA ILE A 185 -20.40 30.79 5.96
C ILE A 185 -21.07 31.89 5.12
N ASN A 186 -21.09 33.12 5.63
CA ASN A 186 -21.75 34.25 4.97
C ASN A 186 -21.18 34.54 3.57
N LYS A 187 -19.84 34.62 3.45
CA LYS A 187 -19.20 34.87 2.14
C LYS A 187 -19.36 33.70 1.18
N SER A 188 -19.28 32.46 1.67
CA SER A 188 -19.45 31.28 0.81
C SER A 188 -20.87 31.16 0.25
N GLU A 189 -21.89 31.51 1.03
CA GLU A 189 -23.29 31.52 0.59
C GLU A 189 -23.56 32.67 -0.37
N ALA A 190 -23.05 33.87 -0.07
CA ALA A 190 -23.14 35.03 -0.97
C ALA A 190 -22.52 34.73 -2.35
N VAL A 191 -21.30 34.17 -2.38
CA VAL A 191 -20.63 33.77 -3.63
C VAL A 191 -21.39 32.66 -4.35
N LYS A 192 -21.93 31.65 -3.63
CA LYS A 192 -22.76 30.59 -4.23
C LYS A 192 -24.04 31.16 -4.85
N LYS A 193 -24.70 32.09 -4.18
CA LYS A 193 -25.92 32.75 -4.64
C LYS A 193 -25.64 33.62 -5.87
N ALA A 194 -24.62 34.47 -5.82
CA ALA A 194 -24.18 35.30 -6.94
C ALA A 194 -23.79 34.47 -8.18
N LYS A 195 -23.15 33.32 -8.00
CA LYS A 195 -22.82 32.39 -9.10
C LYS A 195 -24.05 31.68 -9.69
N LYS A 196 -25.08 31.40 -8.87
CA LYS A 196 -26.35 30.80 -9.32
C LYS A 196 -27.24 31.81 -10.04
N GLU A 197 -27.28 33.05 -9.58
CA GLU A 197 -28.12 34.12 -10.14
C GLU A 197 -27.47 34.83 -11.34
N GLY A 198 -26.12 34.81 -11.43
CA GLY A 198 -25.33 35.57 -12.40
C GLY A 198 -24.79 34.79 -13.61
N THR A 199 -25.47 33.74 -14.09
CA THR A 199 -24.91 32.83 -15.11
C THR A 199 -24.65 33.48 -16.48
N GLU A 200 -25.17 34.69 -16.77
CA GLU A 200 -24.94 35.34 -18.09
C GLU A 200 -24.39 36.78 -18.09
N LYS A 201 -24.36 37.55 -16.98
CA LYS A 201 -23.94 38.97 -17.03
C LYS A 201 -23.21 39.49 -15.78
N LEU A 202 -22.18 38.80 -15.30
CA LEU A 202 -21.28 39.37 -14.29
C LEU A 202 -20.25 40.30 -14.96
N THR A 203 -20.18 41.55 -14.51
CA THR A 203 -19.20 42.53 -14.98
C THR A 203 -17.76 42.15 -14.55
N PRO A 204 -16.71 42.65 -15.21
CA PRO A 204 -15.33 42.35 -14.84
C PRO A 204 -14.97 42.77 -13.40
N LYS A 205 -15.62 43.82 -12.86
CA LYS A 205 -15.44 44.27 -11.48
C LYS A 205 -16.07 43.31 -10.47
N GLU A 206 -17.32 42.91 -10.68
CA GLU A 206 -18.02 41.94 -9.82
C GLU A 206 -17.31 40.58 -9.83
N LYS A 207 -16.77 40.14 -10.97
CA LYS A 207 -15.95 38.93 -11.05
C LYS A 207 -14.66 39.03 -10.22
N LYS A 208 -14.08 40.22 -10.11
CA LYS A 208 -12.86 40.46 -9.31
C LYS A 208 -13.19 40.46 -7.82
N GLU A 209 -14.27 41.11 -7.41
CA GLU A 209 -14.75 41.13 -6.02
C GLU A 209 -15.14 39.71 -5.56
N LEU A 210 -15.92 38.97 -6.36
CA LEU A 210 -16.25 37.56 -6.06
C LEU A 210 -15.00 36.67 -5.95
N SER A 211 -13.94 36.97 -6.72
CA SER A 211 -12.66 36.26 -6.65
C SER A 211 -11.88 36.60 -5.37
N GLU A 212 -11.92 37.85 -4.93
CA GLU A 212 -11.29 38.30 -3.69
C GLU A 212 -12.01 37.74 -2.45
N GLU A 213 -13.35 37.79 -2.42
CA GLU A 213 -14.16 37.13 -1.39
C GLU A 213 -13.92 35.62 -1.36
N GLU A 214 -13.78 34.99 -2.53
CA GLU A 214 -13.48 33.57 -2.65
C GLU A 214 -12.10 33.21 -2.10
N LYS A 215 -11.10 34.04 -2.34
CA LYS A 215 -9.77 33.86 -1.76
C LYS A 215 -9.79 34.04 -0.25
N GLU A 216 -10.56 35.01 0.25
CA GLU A 216 -10.60 35.31 1.67
C GLU A 216 -11.23 34.17 2.48
N TYR A 217 -12.41 33.65 2.09
CA TYR A 217 -13.01 32.54 2.83
C TYR A 217 -12.18 31.25 2.72
N LYS A 218 -11.52 31.01 1.58
CA LYS A 218 -10.59 29.87 1.42
C LYS A 218 -9.37 30.01 2.32
N PHE A 219 -8.82 31.22 2.43
CA PHE A 219 -7.69 31.51 3.31
C PHE A 219 -8.07 31.29 4.78
N LYS A 220 -9.20 31.85 5.23
CA LYS A 220 -9.72 31.61 6.58
C LYS A 220 -9.96 30.13 6.85
N ARG A 221 -10.58 29.40 5.91
CA ARG A 221 -10.77 27.94 6.02
C ARG A 221 -9.45 27.20 6.22
N LYS A 222 -8.42 27.57 5.45
CA LYS A 222 -7.09 26.98 5.59
C LYS A 222 -6.49 27.25 6.97
N GLN A 223 -6.66 28.46 7.51
CA GLN A 223 -6.20 28.78 8.87
C GLN A 223 -6.92 27.95 9.93
N ILE A 224 -8.24 27.77 9.81
CA ILE A 224 -9.00 26.90 10.72
C ILE A 224 -8.49 25.46 10.63
N GLN A 225 -8.30 24.95 9.41
CA GLN A 225 -7.76 23.62 9.17
C GLN A 225 -6.37 23.43 9.79
N GLU A 226 -5.44 24.37 9.57
CA GLU A 226 -4.09 24.32 10.15
C GLU A 226 -4.13 24.32 11.68
N LYS A 227 -5.03 25.10 12.30
CA LYS A 227 -5.21 25.10 13.76
C LYS A 227 -5.76 23.77 14.28
N LEU A 228 -6.74 23.17 13.59
CA LEU A 228 -7.29 21.86 13.96
C LEU A 228 -6.26 20.73 13.77
N ILE A 229 -5.42 20.80 12.74
CA ILE A 229 -4.30 19.87 12.55
C ILE A 229 -3.28 20.01 13.69
N LYS A 230 -2.92 21.24 14.08
CA LYS A 230 -2.03 21.49 15.24
C LYS A 230 -2.59 20.95 16.55
N PHE A 231 -3.91 20.88 16.67
CA PHE A 231 -4.55 20.18 17.78
C PHE A 231 -4.37 18.66 17.63
N ALA A 232 -4.65 18.09 16.45
CA ALA A 232 -4.53 16.66 16.19
C ALA A 232 -3.10 16.12 16.44
N THR A 233 -2.05 16.90 16.16
CA THR A 233 -0.66 16.50 16.44
C THR A 233 -0.33 16.37 17.93
N ARG A 234 -1.19 16.87 18.83
CA ARG A 234 -1.05 16.68 20.29
C ARG A 234 -1.54 15.31 20.76
N ILE A 235 -2.37 14.62 19.96
CA ILE A 235 -2.92 13.30 20.32
C ILE A 235 -1.83 12.23 20.39
N PRO A 236 -0.90 12.10 19.42
CA PRO A 236 0.24 11.17 19.55
C PRO A 236 1.11 11.42 20.77
N VAL A 237 1.28 12.69 21.16
CA VAL A 237 2.04 13.07 22.36
C VAL A 237 1.32 12.56 23.62
N PHE A 238 0.01 12.69 23.68
CA PHE A 238 -0.80 12.11 24.76
C PHE A 238 -0.65 10.57 24.79
N MET A 239 -0.76 9.90 23.64
CA MET A 239 -0.62 8.45 23.54
C MET A 239 0.75 7.94 24.03
N TYR A 240 1.84 8.67 23.72
CA TYR A 240 3.18 8.29 24.17
C TYR A 240 3.41 8.51 25.68
N LEU A 241 2.63 9.40 26.30
CA LEU A 241 2.75 9.74 27.72
C LEU A 241 1.85 8.91 28.62
N THR A 242 0.86 8.21 28.06
CA THR A 242 -0.03 7.37 28.85
C THR A 242 0.51 5.94 28.91
N ASP A 243 0.39 5.32 30.08
CA ASP A 243 0.77 3.92 30.27
C ASP A 243 -0.31 2.94 29.78
N TYR A 244 -1.50 3.44 29.40
CA TYR A 244 -2.62 2.62 29.00
C TYR A 244 -2.74 2.49 27.48
N ARG A 245 -3.02 1.27 27.01
CA ARG A 245 -2.94 0.93 25.58
C ARG A 245 -4.25 1.17 24.84
N GLU A 246 -4.28 2.17 23.95
CA GLU A 246 -5.49 2.50 23.18
C GLU A 246 -5.66 1.58 21.97
N ARG A 247 -6.90 1.16 21.65
CA ARG A 247 -7.20 0.40 20.42
C ARG A 247 -7.87 1.27 19.37
N CYS A 248 -8.61 2.26 19.82
CA CYS A 248 -9.26 3.28 18.99
C CYS A 248 -9.21 4.65 19.68
N LEU A 249 -9.51 5.70 18.92
CA LEU A 249 -9.66 7.07 19.42
C LEU A 249 -10.63 7.11 20.60
N LYS A 250 -11.72 6.34 20.57
CA LYS A 250 -12.66 6.28 21.70
C LYS A 250 -12.00 5.79 23.00
N ASP A 251 -11.00 4.91 22.94
CA ASP A 251 -10.27 4.46 24.14
C ASP A 251 -9.33 5.54 24.65
N VAL A 252 -8.66 6.27 23.74
CA VAL A 252 -7.86 7.48 24.03
C VAL A 252 -8.71 8.51 24.78
N ILE A 253 -9.97 8.66 24.36
CA ILE A 253 -10.91 9.64 24.88
C ILE A 253 -11.52 9.20 26.21
N THR A 254 -12.06 7.99 26.29
CA THR A 254 -13.06 7.65 27.32
C THR A 254 -12.49 6.97 28.56
N GLN A 255 -11.27 6.44 28.52
CA GLN A 255 -10.80 5.51 29.56
C GLN A 255 -9.53 5.95 30.27
N LEU A 256 -8.72 6.84 29.70
CA LEU A 256 -7.32 6.97 30.11
C LEU A 256 -6.98 8.42 30.46
N GLU A 257 -6.59 8.63 31.72
CA GLU A 257 -6.04 9.88 32.26
C GLU A 257 -6.65 11.20 31.71
N PRO A 258 -7.94 11.48 32.00
CA PRO A 258 -8.60 12.71 31.51
C PRO A 258 -7.87 13.99 31.91
N GLY A 259 -7.16 13.97 33.04
CA GLY A 259 -6.32 15.08 33.48
C GLY A 259 -5.09 15.31 32.60
N LEU A 260 -4.44 14.24 32.13
CA LEU A 260 -3.32 14.33 31.18
C LEU A 260 -3.83 14.78 29.81
N PHE A 261 -4.94 14.21 29.34
CA PHE A 261 -5.57 14.61 28.07
C PHE A 261 -5.86 16.11 28.06
N LYS A 262 -6.46 16.65 29.13
CA LYS A 262 -6.71 18.08 29.26
C LYS A 262 -5.45 18.92 29.31
N LYS A 263 -4.39 18.46 29.99
CA LYS A 263 -3.11 19.18 30.04
C LYS A 263 -2.43 19.26 28.67
N VAL A 264 -2.50 18.18 27.88
CA VAL A 264 -1.87 18.11 26.56
C VAL A 264 -2.70 18.83 25.51
N THR A 265 -4.00 18.57 25.46
CA THR A 265 -4.88 19.04 24.37
C THR A 265 -5.59 20.36 24.68
N GLY A 266 -5.77 20.70 25.96
CA GLY A 266 -6.58 21.83 26.42
C GLY A 266 -8.09 21.55 26.46
N LEU A 267 -8.54 20.36 26.06
CA LEU A 267 -9.95 19.96 26.04
C LEU A 267 -10.28 18.94 27.12
N ASP A 268 -11.51 19.01 27.62
CA ASP A 268 -12.09 17.91 28.37
C ASP A 268 -12.50 16.79 27.40
N VAL A 269 -12.51 15.55 27.89
CA VAL A 269 -12.93 14.35 27.16
C VAL A 269 -14.28 14.54 26.45
N LYS A 270 -15.26 15.09 27.18
CA LYS A 270 -16.62 15.35 26.67
C LYS A 270 -16.65 16.37 25.54
N ASP A 271 -15.81 17.40 25.64
CA ASP A 271 -15.72 18.46 24.64
C ASP A 271 -15.15 17.89 23.33
N PHE A 272 -14.12 17.05 23.44
CA PHE A 272 -13.53 16.42 22.26
C PHE A 272 -14.46 15.38 21.63
N GLU A 273 -15.17 14.56 22.43
CA GLU A 273 -16.21 13.65 21.94
C GLU A 273 -17.31 14.41 21.18
N LEU A 274 -17.72 15.57 21.69
CA LEU A 274 -18.67 16.44 21.00
C LEU A 274 -18.14 16.91 19.63
N LEU A 275 -16.89 17.34 19.54
CA LEU A 275 -16.28 17.77 18.27
C LEU A 275 -16.17 16.62 17.25
N VAL A 276 -15.83 15.41 17.71
CA VAL A 276 -15.83 14.20 16.87
C VAL A 276 -17.24 13.89 16.38
N SER A 277 -18.26 13.95 17.26
CA SER A 277 -19.66 13.68 16.91
C SER A 277 -20.24 14.66 15.89
N LEU A 278 -19.76 15.90 15.87
CA LEU A 278 -20.17 16.92 14.89
C LEU A 278 -19.46 16.76 13.53
N GLY A 279 -18.49 15.83 13.45
CA GLY A 279 -17.72 15.51 12.27
C GLY A 279 -16.54 16.43 12.02
N VAL A 280 -16.14 17.27 13.00
CA VAL A 280 -14.96 18.16 12.88
C VAL A 280 -13.69 17.34 12.67
N PHE A 281 -13.62 16.21 13.35
CA PHE A 281 -12.53 15.24 13.27
C PHE A 281 -13.02 13.97 12.57
N ASN A 282 -12.21 13.44 11.65
CA ASN A 282 -12.53 12.22 10.94
C ASN A 282 -12.16 11.01 11.80
N ASP A 283 -13.15 10.48 12.52
CA ASP A 283 -12.98 9.36 13.45
C ASP A 283 -12.34 8.13 12.79
N SER A 284 -12.76 7.75 11.58
CA SER A 284 -12.20 6.60 10.86
C SER A 284 -10.70 6.74 10.60
N LEU A 285 -10.26 7.90 10.09
CA LEU A 285 -8.86 8.14 9.81
C LEU A 285 -8.01 8.32 11.08
N MET A 286 -8.59 8.90 12.13
CA MET A 286 -7.91 9.03 13.42
C MET A 286 -7.77 7.67 14.11
N ASN A 287 -8.80 6.82 14.08
CA ASN A 287 -8.74 5.43 14.56
C ASN A 287 -7.64 4.64 13.86
N ASP A 288 -7.54 4.74 12.52
CA ASP A 288 -6.45 4.13 11.75
C ASP A 288 -5.07 4.64 12.18
N ALA A 289 -4.96 5.95 12.43
CA ALA A 289 -3.71 6.57 12.85
C ALA A 289 -3.30 6.15 14.28
N VAL A 290 -4.24 6.09 15.22
CA VAL A 290 -4.05 5.59 16.58
C VAL A 290 -3.58 4.14 16.56
N TYR A 291 -4.28 3.28 15.80
CA TYR A 291 -3.93 1.87 15.70
C TYR A 291 -2.52 1.63 15.17
N LYS A 292 -2.15 2.33 14.07
CA LYS A 292 -0.82 2.22 13.46
C LYS A 292 0.29 2.75 14.35
N PHE A 293 0.01 3.82 15.09
CA PHE A 293 0.96 4.35 16.08
C PHE A 293 1.22 3.32 17.18
N LYS A 294 0.16 2.74 17.75
CA LYS A 294 0.25 1.72 18.79
C LYS A 294 1.05 0.49 18.34
N ARG A 295 0.74 -0.05 17.17
CA ARG A 295 1.44 -1.23 16.63
C ARG A 295 2.94 -0.96 16.40
N TYR A 296 3.29 0.25 15.96
CA TYR A 296 4.69 0.66 15.86
C TYR A 296 5.39 0.74 17.23
N GLU A 297 4.71 1.31 18.23
CA GLU A 297 5.23 1.38 19.59
C GLU A 297 5.41 -0.02 20.20
N ASP A 298 4.43 -0.92 20.04
CA ASP A 298 4.49 -2.33 20.50
C ASP A 298 5.70 -3.08 19.92
N ALA A 299 5.94 -2.91 18.61
CA ALA A 299 7.11 -3.47 17.94
C ALA A 299 8.43 -2.88 18.49
N SER A 300 8.43 -1.60 18.85
CA SER A 300 9.62 -0.92 19.38
C SER A 300 9.95 -1.37 20.81
N LEU A 301 8.92 -1.52 21.67
CA LEU A 301 9.08 -1.98 23.04
C LEU A 301 9.53 -3.45 23.09
N SER A 302 8.92 -4.32 22.29
CA SER A 302 9.31 -5.73 22.21
C SER A 302 10.76 -5.90 21.73
N TYR A 303 11.23 -5.09 20.77
CA TYR A 303 12.62 -5.09 20.33
C TYR A 303 13.61 -4.73 21.45
N THR A 304 13.25 -3.83 22.37
CA THR A 304 14.09 -3.46 23.51
C THR A 304 14.12 -4.51 24.63
N GLY A 305 13.37 -5.61 24.49
CA GLY A 305 13.23 -6.65 25.53
C GLY A 305 12.44 -6.18 26.75
N ILE A 306 11.82 -4.99 26.68
CA ILE A 306 10.99 -4.42 27.72
C ILE A 306 9.55 -4.78 27.39
N ASP A 307 9.12 -5.95 27.83
CA ASP A 307 7.70 -6.32 27.80
C ASP A 307 7.04 -5.96 29.14
N ARG A 308 6.80 -4.67 29.37
CA ARG A 308 6.14 -4.18 30.60
C ARG A 308 4.70 -4.68 30.77
N HIS A 309 4.12 -5.31 29.75
CA HIS A 309 2.70 -5.66 29.68
C HIS A 309 2.50 -7.13 29.27
N GLU A 310 3.48 -7.99 29.55
CA GLU A 310 3.39 -9.43 29.33
C GLU A 310 2.17 -10.00 30.09
N GLY A 311 1.16 -10.49 29.36
CA GLY A 311 -0.09 -11.02 29.94
C GLY A 311 -1.26 -10.04 30.06
N GLU A 312 -1.07 -8.75 29.78
CA GLU A 312 -2.20 -7.84 29.54
C GLU A 312 -2.78 -8.10 28.15
N ASN A 313 -4.10 -7.90 27.98
CA ASN A 313 -4.85 -8.21 26.77
C ASN A 313 -4.34 -7.43 25.53
N ARG A 314 -3.24 -7.91 24.95
CA ARG A 314 -2.84 -7.69 23.58
C ARG A 314 -4.00 -8.12 22.69
N GLY A 315 -4.23 -7.41 21.59
CA GLY A 315 -5.20 -7.82 20.57
C GLY A 315 -5.08 -9.33 20.35
N GLY A 316 -6.22 -10.01 20.52
CA GLY A 316 -6.28 -11.39 20.99
C GLY A 316 -5.39 -12.34 20.20
N ARG A 317 -4.36 -12.87 20.86
CA ARG A 317 -3.82 -14.17 20.48
C ARG A 317 -4.82 -15.22 20.96
N ASP A 318 -5.69 -15.65 20.07
CA ASP A 318 -6.45 -16.88 20.28
C ASP A 318 -6.48 -17.72 18.99
N THR A 319 -5.30 -17.99 18.47
CA THR A 319 -5.03 -19.21 17.69
C THR A 319 -3.62 -19.68 18.06
N VAL A 320 -3.43 -20.06 19.33
CA VAL A 320 -2.32 -20.95 19.66
C VAL A 320 -2.73 -22.32 19.13
N ILE A 321 -2.32 -22.63 17.89
CA ILE A 321 -2.26 -24.03 17.45
C ILE A 321 -1.31 -24.69 18.44
N SER A 322 -1.85 -25.55 19.30
CA SER A 322 -1.00 -26.31 20.22
C SER A 322 -0.04 -27.19 19.40
N ASP A 323 1.11 -27.58 19.96
CA ASP A 323 1.99 -28.54 19.27
C ASP A 323 1.25 -29.83 18.87
N ALA A 324 0.18 -30.19 19.60
CA ALA A 324 -0.70 -31.29 19.25
C ALA A 324 -1.54 -31.00 17.99
N ASP A 325 -2.10 -29.80 17.87
CA ASP A 325 -2.88 -29.38 16.71
C ASP A 325 -2.00 -29.24 15.45
N TYR A 326 -0.77 -28.72 15.60
CA TYR A 326 0.21 -28.62 14.52
C TYR A 326 0.59 -30.00 13.98
N ASN A 327 0.88 -30.95 14.89
CA ASN A 327 1.21 -32.33 14.50
C ASN A 327 0.01 -33.06 13.87
N SER A 328 -1.23 -32.76 14.30
CA SER A 328 -2.43 -33.33 13.69
C SER A 328 -2.66 -32.84 12.26
N MET A 329 -2.46 -31.54 12.01
CA MET A 329 -2.59 -30.95 10.68
C MET A 329 -1.47 -31.40 9.75
N PHE A 330 -0.24 -31.53 10.25
CA PHE A 330 0.89 -32.07 9.50
C PHE A 330 0.66 -33.54 9.10
N ALA A 331 0.11 -34.35 10.01
CA ALA A 331 -0.23 -35.75 9.71
C ALA A 331 -1.36 -35.86 8.68
N LEU A 332 -2.39 -35.01 8.76
CA LEU A 332 -3.47 -34.94 7.77
C LEU A 332 -2.96 -34.49 6.39
N GLN A 333 -2.00 -33.57 6.35
CA GLN A 333 -1.35 -33.12 5.13
C GLN A 333 -0.52 -34.24 4.49
N GLN A 334 0.30 -34.96 5.27
CA GLN A 334 1.07 -36.13 4.81
C GLN A 334 0.14 -37.23 4.27
N ALA A 335 -0.95 -37.53 4.98
CA ALA A 335 -1.94 -38.51 4.55
C ALA A 335 -2.68 -38.10 3.26
N SER A 336 -2.86 -36.79 3.01
CA SER A 336 -3.43 -36.28 1.76
C SER A 336 -2.44 -36.28 0.58
N MET A 337 -1.14 -36.37 0.86
CA MET A 337 -0.06 -36.42 -0.15
C MET A 337 0.30 -37.84 -0.58
N GLU A 338 -0.09 -38.87 0.19
CA GLU A 338 -0.07 -40.27 -0.24
C GLU A 338 -1.25 -40.54 -1.20
N ALA A 339 -1.18 -39.99 -2.41
CA ALA A 339 -2.02 -40.46 -3.51
C ALA A 339 -1.50 -41.84 -4.00
N PRO A 340 -2.38 -42.74 -4.47
CA PRO A 340 -1.95 -44.02 -5.03
C PRO A 340 -1.00 -43.79 -6.22
N ILE A 341 0.06 -44.59 -6.30
CA ILE A 341 0.97 -44.62 -7.44
C ILE A 341 0.13 -44.85 -8.71
N PRO A 342 0.17 -43.96 -9.72
CA PRO A 342 -0.56 -44.17 -10.97
C PRO A 342 -0.10 -45.48 -11.61
N SER A 343 -1.04 -46.32 -12.06
CA SER A 343 -0.71 -47.46 -12.92
C SER A 343 -0.13 -46.95 -14.25
N ALA A 344 0.71 -47.78 -14.88
CA ALA A 344 1.41 -47.45 -16.13
C ALA A 344 0.48 -46.99 -17.29
N ASP A 345 -0.83 -47.23 -17.18
CA ASP A 345 -1.84 -46.82 -18.15
C ASP A 345 -2.29 -45.35 -18.05
N ASP A 346 -1.88 -44.61 -16.99
CA ASP A 346 -2.28 -43.20 -16.77
C ASP A 346 -1.24 -42.15 -17.22
N LEU A 347 -0.21 -42.56 -17.96
CA LEU A 347 0.78 -41.63 -18.53
C LEU A 347 0.29 -41.08 -19.89
N PRO A 348 0.27 -39.76 -20.12
CA PRO A 348 0.02 -39.21 -21.44
C PRO A 348 1.16 -39.61 -22.40
N GLU A 349 0.81 -40.08 -23.60
CA GLU A 349 1.73 -40.65 -24.61
C GLU A 349 2.85 -39.72 -25.13
N LYS A 350 2.96 -38.47 -24.66
CA LYS A 350 4.07 -37.57 -25.05
C LYS A 350 4.53 -36.69 -23.88
N PRO A 351 5.79 -36.82 -23.42
CA PRO A 351 6.40 -35.82 -22.55
C PRO A 351 6.75 -34.58 -23.38
N PHE A 352 6.39 -33.41 -22.85
CA PHE A 352 6.94 -32.07 -23.12
C PHE A 352 7.39 -31.72 -24.56
N LEU A 353 6.72 -30.72 -25.14
CA LEU A 353 7.24 -29.98 -26.30
C LEU A 353 8.58 -29.33 -25.95
N ASP A 354 9.61 -29.66 -26.72
CA ASP A 354 10.93 -29.04 -26.68
C ASP A 354 10.82 -27.54 -26.99
N PHE A 355 11.20 -26.71 -26.01
CA PHE A 355 11.22 -25.25 -26.13
C PHE A 355 12.09 -24.75 -27.31
N ALA A 356 13.00 -25.58 -27.83
CA ALA A 356 13.84 -25.24 -28.98
C ALA A 356 13.08 -25.20 -30.33
N GLU A 357 11.92 -25.87 -30.44
CA GLU A 357 11.17 -25.95 -31.71
C GLU A 357 10.20 -24.76 -31.89
N ALA A 358 9.69 -24.19 -30.79
CA ALA A 358 8.81 -23.02 -30.81
C ALA A 358 9.53 -21.72 -31.22
N VAL A 359 10.84 -21.61 -30.93
CA VAL A 359 11.65 -20.43 -31.24
C VAL A 359 12.06 -20.37 -32.73
N ARG A 360 12.19 -21.52 -33.41
CA ARG A 360 12.57 -21.57 -34.84
C ARG A 360 11.46 -21.08 -35.79
N ASN A 361 10.21 -21.04 -35.35
CA ASN A 361 9.07 -20.67 -36.19
C ASN A 361 8.72 -19.17 -36.18
N MET A 362 9.51 -18.31 -35.50
CA MET A 362 9.31 -16.85 -35.51
C MET A 362 10.18 -16.08 -36.52
N ASP A 363 11.17 -16.71 -37.15
CA ASP A 363 12.09 -16.05 -38.11
C ASP A 363 11.76 -16.39 -39.57
N GLN A 364 10.59 -15.95 -40.06
CA GLN A 364 10.37 -15.80 -41.51
C GLN A 364 9.87 -14.40 -41.86
N PRO A 365 10.54 -13.69 -42.80
CA PRO A 365 10.14 -12.35 -43.19
C PRO A 365 8.94 -12.42 -44.15
N LYS A 366 7.81 -11.81 -43.79
CA LYS A 366 6.69 -11.59 -44.71
C LYS A 366 6.80 -10.23 -45.39
N LYS A 367 6.73 -10.27 -46.72
CA LYS A 367 6.83 -9.17 -47.70
C LYS A 367 5.86 -8.02 -47.44
N GLU A 368 6.35 -6.81 -47.75
CA GLU A 368 5.60 -5.56 -47.84
C GLU A 368 4.49 -5.61 -48.90
N LEU A 369 3.33 -5.05 -48.56
CA LEU A 369 2.33 -4.57 -49.52
C LEU A 369 1.80 -3.21 -49.04
N LYS A 370 2.11 -2.16 -49.80
CA LYS A 370 1.53 -0.80 -49.68
C LYS A 370 0.25 -0.73 -50.51
N VAL A 371 -0.88 -0.25 -49.96
CA VAL A 371 -1.87 0.58 -50.70
C VAL A 371 -2.57 1.58 -49.77
N ALA A 372 -2.47 2.83 -50.21
CA ALA A 372 -3.15 4.11 -49.97
C ALA A 372 -4.37 4.30 -49.04
N GLU A 373 -4.33 5.47 -48.39
CA GLU A 373 -5.39 6.18 -47.63
C GLU A 373 -6.49 6.82 -48.51
N LYS A 374 -7.67 7.08 -47.91
CA LYS A 374 -8.33 8.40 -47.91
C LYS A 374 -9.33 8.56 -46.74
N PRO A 375 -9.63 9.81 -46.30
CA PRO A 375 -9.98 10.12 -44.90
C PRO A 375 -11.46 10.45 -44.68
N ALA A 376 -11.91 10.36 -43.42
CA ALA A 376 -13.08 11.09 -42.93
C ALA A 376 -12.70 11.85 -41.66
N ALA A 377 -12.69 13.18 -41.80
CA ALA A 377 -12.40 14.14 -40.75
C ALA A 377 -13.64 14.39 -39.89
N TYR A 378 -13.48 14.34 -38.56
CA TYR A 378 -14.15 15.27 -37.65
C TYR A 378 -13.18 15.59 -36.51
N GLY A 379 -12.55 16.76 -36.63
CA GLY A 379 -11.77 17.35 -35.57
C GLY A 379 -12.68 18.08 -34.58
N ARG A 380 -12.49 17.82 -33.28
CA ARG A 380 -12.61 18.86 -32.25
C ARG A 380 -11.41 18.75 -31.32
N HIS A 381 -10.63 19.82 -31.36
CA HIS A 381 -9.43 20.07 -30.57
C HIS A 381 -9.85 20.27 -29.10
N LEU A 382 -9.30 19.45 -28.19
CA LEU A 382 -9.24 19.73 -26.76
C LEU A 382 -7.77 19.63 -26.38
N GLU A 383 -7.15 20.79 -26.16
CA GLU A 383 -5.80 20.89 -25.61
C GLU A 383 -5.79 20.26 -24.22
N LYS A 384 -4.98 19.20 -24.06
CA LYS A 384 -4.61 18.70 -22.75
C LYS A 384 -3.48 19.58 -22.21
N PRO A 385 -3.55 20.07 -20.97
CA PRO A 385 -2.43 20.76 -20.34
C PRO A 385 -1.23 19.80 -20.27
N ARG A 386 -0.10 20.21 -20.87
CA ARG A 386 1.18 19.53 -20.68
C ARG A 386 1.65 19.81 -19.25
N TYR A 387 1.44 18.84 -18.36
CA TYR A 387 2.25 18.75 -17.15
C TYR A 387 3.62 18.21 -17.55
N THR A 388 4.61 19.09 -17.61
CA THR A 388 6.02 18.69 -17.59
C THR A 388 6.37 18.25 -16.17
N PRO A 389 6.76 16.98 -15.94
CA PRO A 389 7.30 16.60 -14.64
C PRO A 389 8.56 17.44 -14.37
N PRO A 390 8.79 17.91 -13.13
CA PRO A 390 10.08 18.49 -12.78
C PRO A 390 11.15 17.43 -13.00
N VAL A 391 12.11 17.76 -13.86
CA VAL A 391 13.30 16.96 -14.11
C VAL A 391 14.00 16.76 -12.76
N PRO A 392 14.26 15.51 -12.32
CA PRO A 392 15.13 15.27 -11.18
C PRO A 392 16.47 15.89 -11.51
N LYS A 393 16.98 16.80 -10.66
CA LYS A 393 18.41 17.13 -10.70
C LYS A 393 19.17 15.79 -10.62
N PRO A 394 20.03 15.46 -11.59
CA PRO A 394 20.94 14.34 -11.43
C PRO A 394 21.69 14.56 -10.13
N ALA A 395 21.71 13.55 -9.26
CA ALA A 395 22.74 13.50 -8.24
C ALA A 395 24.07 13.57 -8.98
N GLU A 396 24.93 14.53 -8.61
CA GLU A 396 26.28 14.58 -9.14
C GLU A 396 26.93 13.21 -8.92
N PRO A 397 27.39 12.52 -9.98
CA PRO A 397 28.18 11.33 -9.79
C PRO A 397 29.42 11.75 -9.00
N ALA A 398 29.67 11.08 -7.87
CA ALA A 398 30.97 11.13 -7.23
C ALA A 398 32.04 10.89 -8.32
N PRO A 399 33.13 11.67 -8.36
CA PRO A 399 34.04 11.71 -9.49
C PRO A 399 34.55 10.29 -9.79
N GLN A 400 34.16 9.76 -10.96
CA GLN A 400 34.77 8.57 -11.53
C GLN A 400 36.21 8.94 -11.85
N LYS A 401 37.16 8.48 -11.02
CA LYS A 401 38.58 8.55 -11.39
C LYS A 401 38.74 7.77 -12.69
N LEU A 402 39.14 8.48 -13.75
CA LEU A 402 39.63 7.86 -14.97
C LEU A 402 40.97 7.20 -14.60
N VAL A 403 40.93 5.94 -14.17
CA VAL A 403 42.14 5.17 -13.88
C VAL A 403 42.68 4.67 -15.20
N ASP A 404 43.90 5.06 -15.55
CA ASP A 404 44.61 4.53 -16.71
C ASP A 404 44.92 3.04 -16.45
N LEU A 405 44.24 2.15 -17.19
CA LEU A 405 44.37 0.70 -17.04
C LEU A 405 45.48 0.11 -17.91
N SER A 406 46.19 0.93 -18.70
CA SER A 406 47.26 0.48 -19.59
C SER A 406 48.47 -0.10 -18.86
N CYS A 407 48.64 0.19 -17.56
CA CYS A 407 49.70 -0.34 -16.71
C CYS A 407 49.41 -1.74 -16.13
N VAL A 408 48.20 -2.29 -16.30
CA VAL A 408 47.82 -3.60 -15.74
C VAL A 408 48.11 -4.71 -16.74
N VAL A 409 49.34 -5.22 -16.69
CA VAL A 409 49.82 -6.34 -17.52
C VAL A 409 50.12 -7.57 -16.67
N VAL A 410 50.17 -8.74 -17.31
CA VAL A 410 50.62 -9.98 -16.66
C VAL A 410 52.06 -9.80 -16.17
N GLY A 411 52.31 -10.10 -14.89
CA GLY A 411 53.55 -9.81 -14.18
C GLY A 411 53.57 -8.47 -13.42
N GLY A 412 52.58 -7.60 -13.63
CA GLY A 412 52.45 -6.33 -12.91
C GLY A 412 52.10 -6.49 -11.42
N GLN A 413 52.39 -5.48 -10.61
CA GLN A 413 52.05 -5.48 -9.18
C GLN A 413 50.77 -4.69 -8.92
N LEU A 414 49.91 -5.23 -8.05
CA LEU A 414 48.69 -4.59 -7.57
C LEU A 414 48.61 -4.70 -6.05
N ARG A 415 47.99 -3.70 -5.40
CA ARG A 415 47.76 -3.71 -3.95
C ARG A 415 46.30 -4.00 -3.65
N HIS A 416 46.05 -4.93 -2.74
CA HIS A 416 44.74 -5.17 -2.14
C HIS A 416 44.74 -4.72 -0.68
N LYS A 417 43.66 -4.06 -0.23
CA LYS A 417 43.56 -3.48 1.13
C LYS A 417 43.78 -4.51 2.26
N ALA A 418 43.32 -5.75 2.06
CA ALA A 418 43.44 -6.83 3.06
C ALA A 418 44.61 -7.81 2.82
N PHE A 419 45.10 -7.95 1.58
CA PHE A 419 46.09 -8.98 1.21
C PHE A 419 47.46 -8.39 0.88
N GLY A 420 47.61 -7.07 0.91
CA GLY A 420 48.87 -6.40 0.62
C GLY A 420 49.21 -6.40 -0.87
N MET A 421 50.51 -6.45 -1.18
CA MET A 421 51.02 -6.44 -2.55
C MET A 421 50.90 -7.84 -3.18
N GLY A 422 50.44 -7.89 -4.43
CA GLY A 422 50.33 -9.13 -5.19
C GLY A 422 50.71 -8.95 -6.66
N THR A 423 51.09 -10.06 -7.29
CA THR A 423 51.57 -10.08 -8.68
C THR A 423 50.50 -10.67 -9.60
N VAL A 424 50.20 -9.99 -10.70
CA VAL A 424 49.21 -10.45 -11.69
C VAL A 424 49.76 -11.68 -12.42
N LYS A 425 49.06 -12.80 -12.30
CA LYS A 425 49.43 -14.07 -12.94
C LYS A 425 48.75 -14.25 -14.29
N GLU A 426 47.49 -13.85 -14.41
CA GLU A 426 46.69 -14.06 -15.62
C GLU A 426 45.53 -13.05 -15.72
N ILE A 427 45.21 -12.62 -16.93
CA ILE A 427 44.03 -11.79 -17.25
C ILE A 427 43.29 -12.48 -18.41
N GLN A 428 42.11 -13.04 -18.15
CA GLN A 428 41.32 -13.72 -19.17
C GLN A 428 39.82 -13.61 -18.88
N GLY A 429 39.00 -13.39 -19.93
CA GLY A 429 37.54 -13.49 -19.84
C GLY A 429 36.87 -12.53 -18.85
N GLY A 430 37.43 -11.33 -18.65
CA GLY A 430 36.91 -10.36 -17.68
C GLY A 430 37.28 -10.68 -16.22
N LEU A 431 38.23 -11.59 -16.00
CA LEU A 431 38.78 -11.91 -14.68
C LEU A 431 40.29 -11.63 -14.64
N ILE A 432 40.77 -11.22 -13.48
CA ILE A 432 42.20 -11.08 -13.17
C ILE A 432 42.57 -12.00 -12.01
N VAL A 433 43.65 -12.76 -12.17
CA VAL A 433 44.21 -13.65 -11.15
C VAL A 433 45.47 -13.01 -10.58
N VAL A 434 45.49 -12.76 -9.27
CA VAL A 434 46.60 -12.11 -8.57
C VAL A 434 47.11 -13.04 -7.46
N LEU A 435 48.43 -13.20 -7.40
CA LEU A 435 49.13 -13.98 -6.38
C LEU A 435 49.53 -13.08 -5.21
N PHE A 436 48.98 -13.32 -4.02
CA PHE A 436 49.34 -12.62 -2.79
C PHE A 436 50.05 -13.59 -1.85
N GLY A 437 51.33 -13.36 -1.54
CA GLY A 437 52.08 -14.15 -0.55
C GLY A 437 52.03 -15.68 -0.76
N GLY A 438 51.92 -16.14 -2.02
CA GLY A 438 51.82 -17.56 -2.38
C GLY A 438 50.39 -18.10 -2.56
N THR A 439 49.34 -17.30 -2.33
CA THR A 439 47.94 -17.70 -2.54
C THR A 439 47.33 -16.98 -3.75
N GLU A 440 46.67 -17.72 -4.65
CA GLU A 440 46.00 -17.17 -5.83
C GLU A 440 44.58 -16.72 -5.51
N LYS A 441 44.22 -15.50 -5.95
CA LYS A 441 42.88 -14.93 -5.81
C LYS A 441 42.40 -14.37 -7.15
N LYS A 442 41.12 -14.61 -7.46
CA LYS A 442 40.47 -14.17 -8.70
C LYS A 442 39.55 -12.99 -8.42
N PHE A 443 39.60 -11.97 -9.28
CA PHE A 443 38.76 -10.78 -9.18
C PHE A 443 38.15 -10.42 -10.54
N GLN A 444 37.03 -9.71 -10.53
CA GLN A 444 36.40 -9.16 -11.73
C GLN A 444 37.26 -8.03 -12.32
N PHE A 445 37.53 -8.04 -13.61
CA PHE A 445 38.34 -7.05 -14.31
C PHE A 445 37.54 -6.40 -15.46
N PRO A 446 37.50 -5.04 -15.56
CA PRO A 446 38.22 -4.05 -14.75
C PRO A 446 37.53 -3.66 -13.44
N GLY A 447 36.39 -4.28 -13.12
CA GLY A 447 35.51 -3.89 -12.01
C GLY A 447 36.20 -3.79 -10.64
N ALA A 448 37.11 -4.70 -10.31
CA ALA A 448 37.83 -4.69 -9.03
C ALA A 448 38.76 -3.49 -8.85
N ILE A 449 39.25 -2.89 -9.95
CA ILE A 449 40.09 -1.68 -9.90
C ILE A 449 39.20 -0.44 -9.82
N LEU A 450 38.14 -0.39 -10.63
CA LEU A 450 37.19 0.72 -10.64
C LEU A 450 36.43 0.87 -9.31
N GLN A 451 36.16 -0.25 -8.64
CA GLN A 451 35.50 -0.30 -7.33
C GLN A 451 36.49 -0.18 -6.16
N GLY A 452 37.80 -0.02 -6.44
CA GLY A 452 38.83 0.23 -5.43
C GLY A 452 39.25 -0.98 -4.59
N PHE A 453 38.91 -2.21 -4.99
CA PHE A 453 39.38 -3.42 -4.33
C PHE A 453 40.86 -3.70 -4.64
N LEU A 454 41.30 -3.39 -5.86
CA LEU A 454 42.69 -3.45 -6.29
C LEU A 454 43.15 -2.05 -6.71
N SER A 455 44.29 -1.60 -6.20
CA SER A 455 44.90 -0.33 -6.59
C SER A 455 46.26 -0.55 -7.24
N LEU A 456 46.62 0.32 -8.19
CA LEU A 456 47.99 0.41 -8.68
C LEU A 456 48.90 0.87 -7.52
N PRO A 457 50.11 0.29 -7.37
CA PRO A 457 51.12 0.89 -6.51
C PRO A 457 51.44 2.30 -7.03
N GLU A 458 51.55 3.27 -6.12
CA GLU A 458 51.99 4.64 -6.45
C GLU A 458 53.40 4.66 -7.06
#